data_AF-A0AAD7E090-F1
#
_entry.id   AF-A0AAD7E090-F1
#
_cell.length_a   1.000
_cell.length_b   1.000
_cell.length_c   1.000
_cell.angle_alpha   90.00
_cell.angle_beta   90.00
_cell.angle_gamma   90.00
#
_symmetry.space_group_name_H-M   'P 1'
#
loop_
_entity.id
_entity.type
_entity.pdbx_description
1 polymer ?
#
loop_
_entity_poly.entity_id
_entity_poly.type
_entity_poly.pdbx_seq_one_letter_code
_entity_poly.pdbx_strand_id
1 'polypeptide(L)'
;MLKRIRKYGLTFNLLHPTPEILKKLPLWHHVGKRDEVRDRNNYPACKCLRDNHNVIFVGDGMAVAERLRDVEHIPSAKCMCLLCCYDRRVRGCGNPHACVKVAAASLDILKSKWDP
;
A
#
# COMPACT_ATOMS: atom_id res chain seq x y z
N MET A 1 -12.29 -12.76 7.63
CA MET A 1 -13.52 -12.19 7.00
C MET A 1 -13.59 -12.47 5.50
N LEU A 2 -12.64 -11.98 4.68
CA LEU A 2 -12.68 -12.10 3.20
C LEU A 2 -12.76 -13.53 2.65
N LYS A 3 -12.08 -14.51 3.27
CA LYS A 3 -12.23 -15.93 2.91
C LYS A 3 -13.67 -16.43 3.02
N ARG A 4 -14.42 -15.98 4.02
CA ARG A 4 -15.84 -16.35 4.20
C ARG A 4 -16.72 -15.64 3.17
N ILE A 5 -16.47 -14.36 2.91
CA ILE A 5 -17.16 -13.59 1.87
C ILE A 5 -17.07 -14.31 0.52
N ARG A 6 -15.86 -14.74 0.12
CA ARG A 6 -15.66 -15.53 -1.10
C ARG A 6 -16.36 -16.89 -1.06
N LYS A 7 -16.28 -17.62 0.07
CA LYS A 7 -16.92 -18.93 0.23
C LYS A 7 -18.44 -18.87 0.03
N TYR A 8 -19.08 -17.79 0.48
CA TYR A 8 -20.53 -17.62 0.43
C TYR A 8 -21.01 -16.70 -0.71
N GLY A 9 -20.13 -16.32 -1.65
CA GLY A 9 -20.49 -15.46 -2.77
C GLY A 9 -20.98 -14.06 -2.38
N LEU A 10 -20.63 -13.59 -1.18
CA LEU A 10 -21.05 -12.28 -0.68
C LEU A 10 -20.23 -11.18 -1.34
N THR A 11 -20.83 -10.01 -1.54
CA THR A 11 -20.13 -8.82 -2.05
C THR A 11 -20.23 -7.70 -1.02
N PHE A 12 -19.13 -6.98 -0.80
CA PHE A 12 -19.14 -5.81 0.05
C PHE A 12 -19.57 -4.62 -0.80
N ASN A 13 -20.73 -4.05 -0.51
CA ASN A 13 -21.28 -2.93 -1.25
C ASN A 13 -21.30 -1.68 -0.35
N LEU A 14 -20.29 -0.82 -0.46
CA LEU A 14 -20.40 0.54 0.07
C LEU A 14 -21.33 1.35 -0.83
N LEU A 15 -22.39 1.88 -0.22
CA LEU A 15 -23.41 2.69 -0.91
C LEU A 15 -22.86 4.07 -1.31
N HIS A 16 -22.14 4.72 -0.39
CA HIS A 16 -21.54 6.05 -0.60
C HIS A 16 -20.08 6.06 -0.12
N PRO A 17 -19.13 5.56 -0.93
CA PRO A 17 -17.73 5.57 -0.56
C PRO A 17 -17.19 7.02 -0.63
N THR A 18 -16.87 7.60 0.53
CA THR A 18 -16.12 8.86 0.59
C THR A 18 -14.62 8.57 0.57
N PRO A 19 -13.78 9.47 0.02
CA PRO A 19 -12.31 9.33 0.03
C PRO A 19 -11.75 9.04 1.43
N GLU A 20 -12.32 9.66 2.47
CA GLU A 20 -11.90 9.46 3.85
C GLU A 20 -12.14 8.03 4.35
N ILE A 21 -13.28 7.43 3.97
CA ILE A 21 -13.60 6.05 4.33
C ILE A 21 -12.70 5.10 3.54
N LEU A 22 -12.51 5.34 2.24
CA LEU A 22 -11.66 4.52 1.38
C LEU A 22 -10.22 4.47 1.90
N LYS A 23 -9.68 5.60 2.36
CA LYS A 23 -8.34 5.68 2.99
C LYS A 23 -8.21 4.85 4.26
N LYS A 24 -9.30 4.61 5.01
CA LYS A 24 -9.33 3.82 6.25
C LYS A 24 -9.56 2.32 6.00
N LEU A 25 -9.70 1.89 4.74
CA LEU A 25 -9.80 0.47 4.44
C LEU A 25 -8.42 -0.20 4.55
N PRO A 26 -8.35 -1.48 4.97
CA PRO A 26 -7.08 -2.20 5.02
C PRO A 26 -6.48 -2.38 3.63
N LEU A 27 -5.24 -1.96 3.41
CA LEU A 27 -4.55 -2.09 2.12
C LEU A 27 -4.32 -3.56 1.75
N TRP A 28 -4.03 -4.40 2.75
CA TRP A 28 -3.66 -5.79 2.52
C TRP A 28 -4.88 -6.67 2.37
N HIS A 29 -4.83 -7.54 1.36
CA HIS A 29 -5.96 -8.38 0.97
C HIS A 29 -7.23 -7.54 0.68
N HIS A 30 -7.08 -6.34 0.14
CA HIS A 30 -8.17 -5.39 -0.08
C HIS A 30 -9.37 -6.01 -0.84
N VAL A 31 -10.59 -5.69 -0.41
CA VAL A 31 -11.84 -6.19 -1.01
C VAL A 31 -12.02 -5.76 -2.47
N GLY A 32 -11.56 -4.56 -2.79
CA GLY A 32 -11.58 -3.97 -4.13
C GLY A 32 -10.43 -4.38 -5.06
N LYS A 33 -9.60 -5.35 -4.68
CA LYS A 33 -8.49 -5.82 -5.52
C LYS A 33 -9.00 -6.47 -6.80
N ARG A 34 -8.32 -6.22 -7.94
CA ARG A 34 -8.56 -6.94 -9.21
C ARG A 34 -8.19 -8.42 -9.08
N ASP A 35 -9.13 -9.29 -9.45
CA ASP A 35 -9.00 -10.75 -9.28
C ASP A 35 -7.90 -11.37 -10.16
N GLU A 36 -7.62 -10.74 -11.30
CA GLU A 36 -6.59 -11.13 -12.27
C GLU A 36 -5.15 -10.91 -11.75
N VAL A 37 -4.97 -10.09 -10.70
CA VAL A 37 -3.64 -9.72 -10.21
C VAL A 37 -3.18 -10.64 -9.08
N ARG A 38 -2.09 -11.38 -9.32
CA ARG A 38 -1.46 -12.26 -8.33
C ARG A 38 -1.16 -11.53 -7.02
N ASP A 39 -1.38 -12.21 -5.89
CA ASP A 39 -1.02 -11.68 -4.57
C ASP A 39 0.50 -11.59 -4.40
N ARG A 40 0.99 -10.38 -4.12
CA ARG A 40 2.40 -10.07 -3.86
C ARG A 40 2.65 -9.70 -2.39
N ASN A 41 1.69 -9.88 -1.50
CA ASN A 41 1.80 -9.49 -0.09
C ASN A 41 3.00 -10.16 0.63
N ASN A 42 3.50 -11.29 0.11
CA ASN A 42 4.65 -12.00 0.67
C ASN A 42 6.02 -11.50 0.19
N TYR A 43 6.08 -10.53 -0.73
CA TYR A 43 7.35 -9.98 -1.22
C TYR A 43 8.08 -9.24 -0.08
N PRO A 44 9.43 -9.23 -0.08
CA PRO A 44 10.19 -8.59 1.00
C PRO A 44 9.81 -7.14 1.27
N ALA A 45 9.56 -6.34 0.21
CA ALA A 45 9.11 -4.96 0.35
C ALA A 45 7.69 -4.85 0.94
N CYS A 46 6.76 -5.76 0.60
CA CYS A 46 5.43 -5.79 1.22
C CYS A 46 5.48 -6.17 2.71
N LYS A 47 6.41 -7.05 3.09
CA LYS A 47 6.67 -7.37 4.50
C LYS A 47 7.25 -6.16 5.22
N CYS A 48 8.27 -5.53 4.65
CA CYS A 48 8.87 -4.31 5.19
C CYS A 48 7.83 -3.19 5.38
N LEU A 49 6.94 -2.97 4.41
CA LEU A 49 5.86 -1.98 4.54
C LEU A 49 4.96 -2.25 5.75
N ARG A 50 4.64 -3.52 6.03
CA ARG A 50 3.83 -3.91 7.18
C ARG A 50 4.59 -3.81 8.49
N ASP A 51 5.79 -4.39 8.51
CA ASP A 51 6.52 -4.66 9.76
C ASP A 51 7.32 -3.42 10.21
N ASN A 52 7.90 -2.68 9.26
CA ASN A 52 8.81 -1.56 9.54
C ASN A 52 8.15 -0.19 9.30
N HIS A 53 7.32 -0.06 8.26
CA HIS A 53 6.62 1.20 7.94
C HIS A 53 5.24 1.30 8.60
N ASN A 54 4.76 0.21 9.21
CA ASN A 54 3.44 0.11 9.84
C ASN A 54 2.29 0.51 8.90
N VAL A 55 2.39 0.16 7.62
CA VAL A 55 1.34 0.39 6.63
C VAL A 55 0.23 -0.62 6.87
N ILE A 56 -0.95 -0.15 7.27
CA ILE A 56 -2.12 -1.01 7.53
C ILE A 56 -3.25 -0.62 6.58
N PHE A 57 -3.48 0.68 6.43
CA PHE A 57 -4.59 1.25 5.67
C PHE A 57 -4.16 1.76 4.29
N VAL A 58 -5.14 1.94 3.41
CA VAL A 58 -4.92 2.50 2.07
C VAL A 58 -4.27 3.89 2.17
N GLY A 59 -4.70 4.72 3.12
CA GLY A 59 -4.12 6.04 3.39
C GLY A 59 -2.64 5.99 3.78
N ASP A 60 -2.22 4.97 4.54
CA ASP A 60 -0.80 4.78 4.88
C ASP A 60 0.01 4.45 3.61
N GLY A 61 -0.55 3.59 2.74
CA GLY A 61 0.04 3.25 1.45
C GLY A 61 0.18 4.48 0.55
N MET A 62 -0.84 5.34 0.50
CA MET A 62 -0.81 6.59 -0.25
C MET A 62 0.28 7.53 0.28
N ALA A 63 0.38 7.71 1.60
CA ALA A 63 1.40 8.56 2.20
C ALA A 63 2.83 8.09 1.87
N VAL A 64 3.05 6.77 1.78
CA VAL A 64 4.34 6.23 1.34
C VAL A 64 4.55 6.42 -0.17
N ALA A 65 3.52 6.18 -0.98
CA ALA A 65 3.58 6.29 -2.45
C ALA A 65 3.75 7.74 -2.93
N GLU A 66 3.23 8.72 -2.17
CA GLU A 66 3.36 10.16 -2.44
C GLU A 66 4.81 10.58 -2.67
N ARG A 67 5.75 9.89 -2.03
CA ARG A 67 7.18 10.14 -2.16
C ARG A 67 7.72 9.99 -3.58
N LEU A 68 7.00 9.30 -4.48
CA LEU A 68 7.37 9.28 -5.91
C LEU A 68 7.24 10.64 -6.59
N ARG A 69 6.46 11.56 -6.02
CA ARG A 69 6.27 12.94 -6.51
C ARG A 69 7.22 13.95 -5.85
N ASP A 70 7.99 13.52 -4.85
CA ASP A 70 8.99 14.36 -4.19
C ASP A 70 10.20 14.57 -5.11
N VAL A 71 10.54 15.83 -5.38
CA VAL A 71 11.66 16.22 -6.25
C VAL A 71 13.02 15.81 -5.70
N GLU A 72 13.13 15.69 -4.38
CA GLU A 72 14.37 15.26 -3.71
C GLU A 72 14.53 13.74 -3.70
N HIS A 73 13.47 12.99 -4.03
CA HIS A 73 13.49 11.54 -4.04
C HIS A 73 13.99 10.99 -5.37
N ILE A 74 15.05 10.20 -5.30
CA ILE A 74 15.63 9.52 -6.48
C ILE A 74 15.32 8.02 -6.46
N PRO A 75 15.27 7.34 -7.63
CA PRO A 75 14.97 5.93 -7.74
C PRO A 75 16.14 5.02 -7.33
N SER A 76 16.59 5.14 -6.08
CA SER A 76 17.75 4.43 -5.55
C SER A 76 17.51 3.97 -4.11
N ALA A 77 18.02 2.77 -3.77
CA ALA A 77 18.05 2.29 -2.39
C ALA A 77 18.84 3.23 -1.45
N LYS A 78 19.79 3.98 -2.01
CA LYS A 78 20.64 4.94 -1.32
C LYS A 78 20.15 6.40 -1.42
N CYS A 79 18.91 6.62 -1.87
CA CYS A 79 18.31 7.97 -1.94
C CYS A 79 18.48 8.72 -0.61
N MET A 80 19.04 9.93 -0.63
CA MET A 80 19.39 10.69 0.56
C MET A 80 18.31 11.67 1.03
N CYS A 81 17.12 11.67 0.41
CA CYS A 81 16.00 12.49 0.87
C CYS A 81 15.65 12.19 2.35
N LEU A 82 15.07 13.19 3.02
CA LEU A 82 14.77 13.14 4.46
C LEU A 82 14.02 11.85 4.84
N LEU A 83 12.98 11.51 4.09
CA LEU A 83 12.14 10.36 4.38
C LEU A 83 12.86 9.02 4.15
N CYS A 84 13.68 8.90 3.10
CA CYS A 84 14.47 7.68 2.87
C CYS A 84 15.56 7.50 3.93
N CYS A 85 16.18 8.60 4.38
CA CYS A 85 17.12 8.59 5.49
C CYS A 85 16.44 8.16 6.80
N TYR A 86 15.26 8.71 7.08
CA TYR A 86 14.45 8.31 8.23
C TYR A 86 14.06 6.83 8.18
N ASP A 87 13.55 6.35 7.04
CA ASP A 87 13.15 4.94 6.89
C ASP A 87 14.34 3.98 7.12
N ARG A 88 15.53 4.32 6.62
CA ARG A 88 16.73 3.49 6.87
C ARG A 88 17.18 3.53 8.33
N ARG A 89 17.29 4.72 8.93
CA ARG A 89 17.92 4.91 10.25
C ARG A 89 16.98 4.60 11.41
N VAL A 90 15.70 4.92 11.27
CA VAL A 90 14.71 4.83 12.35
C VAL A 90 13.83 3.61 12.21
N ARG A 91 13.41 3.27 10.98
CA ARG A 91 12.52 2.11 10.73
C ARG A 91 13.25 0.83 10.36
N GLY A 92 14.58 0.87 10.20
CA GLY A 92 15.35 -0.31 9.78
C GLY A 92 15.04 -0.80 8.36
N CYS A 93 14.50 0.05 7.49
CA CYS A 93 14.20 -0.30 6.10
C CYS A 93 15.48 -0.40 5.27
N GLY A 94 15.79 -1.56 4.69
CA GLY A 94 16.99 -1.75 3.86
C GLY A 94 16.91 -1.12 2.46
N ASN A 95 15.70 -0.90 1.94
CA ASN A 95 15.49 -0.30 0.62
C ASN A 95 14.17 0.50 0.57
N PRO A 96 14.20 1.79 0.98
CA PRO A 96 13.00 2.63 0.99
C PRO A 96 12.37 2.80 -0.39
N HIS A 97 13.18 2.93 -1.45
CA HIS A 97 12.65 3.08 -2.80
C HIS A 97 11.83 1.86 -3.26
N ALA A 98 12.28 0.64 -2.94
CA ALA A 98 11.50 -0.56 -3.23
C ALA A 98 10.17 -0.59 -2.48
N CYS A 99 10.14 -0.12 -1.22
CA CYS A 99 8.91 -0.02 -0.44
C CYS A 99 7.94 1.00 -1.05
N VAL A 100 8.43 2.17 -1.46
CA VAL A 100 7.63 3.19 -2.15
C VAL A 100 7.00 2.65 -3.43
N LYS A 101 7.78 1.97 -4.28
CA LYS A 101 7.27 1.36 -5.51
C LYS A 101 6.18 0.33 -5.25
N VAL A 102 6.36 -0.51 -4.25
CA VAL A 102 5.41 -1.56 -3.91
C VAL A 102 4.15 -0.99 -3.26
N ALA A 103 4.26 0.11 -2.50
CA ALA A 103 3.10 0.84 -2.00
C ALA A 103 2.25 1.37 -3.16
N ALA A 104 2.86 2.07 -4.13
CA ALA A 104 2.17 2.54 -5.33
C ALA A 104 1.52 1.39 -6.13
N ALA A 105 2.27 0.32 -6.41
CA ALA A 105 1.74 -0.84 -7.11
C ALA A 105 0.60 -1.56 -6.34
N SER A 106 0.54 -1.44 -5.01
CA SER A 106 -0.56 -2.01 -4.22
C SER A 106 -1.83 -1.17 -4.31
N LEU A 107 -1.71 0.12 -4.61
CA LEU A 107 -2.84 1.03 -4.86
C LEU A 107 -3.35 0.84 -6.29
N ASP A 108 -2.46 0.71 -7.28
CA ASP A 108 -2.83 0.59 -8.70
C ASP A 108 -3.71 -0.63 -9.03
N ILE A 109 -3.65 -1.67 -8.20
CA ILE A 109 -4.41 -2.92 -8.38
C ILE A 109 -5.84 -2.83 -7.83
N LEU A 110 -6.22 -1.71 -7.23
CA LEU A 110 -7.58 -1.46 -6.78
C LEU A 110 -8.49 -1.17 -7.99
N LYS A 111 -9.75 -1.64 -7.93
CA LYS A 111 -10.79 -1.30 -8.91
C LYS A 111 -11.26 0.14 -8.64
N SER A 112 -11.64 0.89 -9.67
CA SER A 112 -12.00 2.33 -9.58
C SER A 112 -12.98 2.69 -8.46
N LYS A 113 -13.97 1.84 -8.15
CA LYS A 113 -14.91 2.03 -7.01
C LYS A 113 -14.21 2.18 -5.65
N TRP A 114 -13.00 1.66 -5.53
CA TRP A 114 -12.22 1.54 -4.31
C TRP A 114 -10.93 2.37 -4.35
N ASP A 115 -10.77 3.16 -5.40
CA ASP A 115 -9.65 4.08 -5.57
C ASP A 115 -9.99 5.38 -4.80
N PRO A 116 -9.22 5.77 -3.76
CA PRO A 116 -9.54 6.88 -2.87
C PRO A 116 -9.46 8.28 -3.48
#